data_AF-A0A5M5BMN0-F1
#
_entry.id   AF-A0A5M5BMN0-F1
#
_cell.length_a   1.000
_cell.length_b   1.000
_cell.length_c   1.000
_cell.angle_alpha   90.00
_cell.angle_beta   90.00
_cell.angle_gamma   90.00
#
_symmetry.space_group_name_H-M   'P 1'
#
loop_
_entity.id
_entity.type
_entity.pdbx_description
1 polymer ?
#
loop_
_entity_poly.entity_id
_entity_poly.type
_entity_poly.pdbx_seq_one_letter_code
_entity_poly.pdbx_strand_id
1 'polypeptide(L)'
;IVTTKTLLIPAGQETMNFEFKTVDDKLVNDDRSFDVEIADVEGASIGENKRLTVTIKDNDSSFYETLSGTWIFTGTASATNVSNVPVGFSVRVNTAEEGTEAYEHYLVCSNKNGFDPDNDIEWEFSWRLHYEYDSEVQKTYLSIVPGEDVASYGPYTIRFRRLALDGSTSDVYRGEYDAETKTVTFENANLIGDMYKDGLIQIQKFRLFGCKMEHIR
;
A
#
# COMPACT_ATOMS: atom_id res chain seq x y z
N ILE A 1 29.49 -3.69 6.96
CA ILE A 1 30.73 -3.85 7.76
C ILE A 1 31.46 -5.11 7.29
N VAL A 2 32.74 -4.99 6.94
CA VAL A 2 33.59 -6.11 6.52
C VAL A 2 34.30 -6.69 7.75
N THR A 3 34.29 -8.01 7.92
CA THR A 3 34.87 -8.70 9.08
C THR A 3 36.35 -9.04 8.92
N THR A 4 36.80 -9.32 7.70
CA THR A 4 38.21 -9.65 7.37
C THR A 4 38.62 -9.05 6.02
N LYS A 5 39.83 -8.49 5.95
CA LYS A 5 40.40 -7.89 4.72
C LYS A 5 41.53 -8.69 4.08
N THR A 6 42.00 -9.74 4.76
CA THR A 6 43.07 -10.63 4.29
C THR A 6 42.60 -12.08 4.44
N LEU A 7 42.56 -12.81 3.34
CA LEU A 7 42.10 -14.20 3.30
C LEU A 7 43.29 -15.12 3.08
N LEU A 8 43.38 -16.18 3.89
CA LEU A 8 44.35 -17.26 3.70
C LEU A 8 43.63 -18.47 3.11
N ILE A 9 44.08 -18.95 1.95
CA ILE A 9 43.65 -20.23 1.39
C ILE A 9 44.57 -21.31 1.95
N PRO A 10 44.11 -22.21 2.83
CA PRO A 10 44.95 -23.23 3.43
C PRO A 10 45.46 -24.24 2.38
N ALA A 11 46.60 -24.86 2.65
CA ALA A 11 47.13 -25.92 1.79
C ALA A 11 46.11 -27.05 1.60
N GLY A 12 45.90 -27.46 0.35
CA GLY A 12 44.90 -28.46 -0.02
C GLY A 12 43.46 -27.94 -0.13
N GLN A 13 43.24 -26.62 0.01
CA GLN A 13 41.97 -25.97 -0.30
C GLN A 13 42.11 -25.12 -1.56
N GLU A 14 40.99 -24.92 -2.26
CA GLU A 14 40.92 -24.12 -3.48
C GLU A 14 40.02 -22.88 -3.32
N THR A 15 39.21 -22.84 -2.26
CA THR A 15 38.17 -21.83 -2.05
C THR A 15 38.23 -21.22 -0.66
N MET A 16 37.95 -19.93 -0.58
CA MET A 16 37.71 -19.20 0.66
C MET A 16 36.52 -18.27 0.47
N ASN A 17 35.76 -18.07 1.54
CA ASN A 17 34.64 -17.12 1.58
C ASN A 17 35.04 -15.90 2.42
N PHE A 18 34.48 -14.75 2.08
CA PHE A 18 34.49 -13.58 2.95
C PHE A 18 33.06 -13.23 3.31
N GLU A 19 32.89 -12.56 4.45
CA GLU A 19 31.59 -12.15 4.94
C GLU A 19 31.55 -10.64 5.11
N PHE A 20 30.37 -10.08 4.88
CA PHE A 20 30.05 -8.70 5.23
C PHE A 20 28.64 -8.67 5.80
N LYS A 21 28.40 -7.70 6.68
CA LYS A 21 27.08 -7.43 7.24
C LYS A 21 26.50 -6.14 6.67
N THR A 22 25.27 -6.20 6.18
CA THR A 22 24.47 -5.02 5.85
C THR A 22 23.95 -4.34 7.11
N VAL A 23 23.67 -3.05 7.03
CA VAL A 23 22.96 -2.32 8.09
C VAL A 23 21.55 -2.11 7.56
N ASP A 24 20.59 -2.68 8.26
CA ASP A 24 19.17 -2.56 7.99
C ASP A 24 18.63 -1.35 8.78
N ASP A 25 17.73 -0.59 8.18
CA ASP A 25 17.03 0.49 8.87
C ASP A 25 15.51 0.47 8.56
N LYS A 26 14.87 1.63 8.42
CA LYS A 26 13.41 1.74 8.12
C LYS A 26 13.15 2.88 7.14
N LEU A 27 14.21 3.44 6.57
CA LEU A 27 14.15 4.59 5.69
C LEU A 27 14.24 4.08 4.28
N VAL A 28 13.26 4.43 3.46
CA VAL A 28 13.35 4.13 2.04
C VAL A 28 14.60 4.76 1.46
N ASN A 29 15.45 3.93 0.86
CA ASN A 29 16.69 4.36 0.25
C ASN A 29 16.74 3.89 -1.22
N ASP A 30 17.52 4.61 -2.03
CA ASP A 30 17.92 4.09 -3.34
C ASP A 30 18.85 2.89 -3.16
N ASP A 31 18.89 2.00 -4.16
CA ASP A 31 19.87 0.93 -4.26
C ASP A 31 21.29 1.47 -4.07
N ARG A 32 22.05 0.83 -3.18
CA ARG A 32 23.43 1.22 -2.88
C ARG A 32 24.39 0.16 -3.37
N SER A 33 25.46 0.58 -4.04
CA SER A 33 26.45 -0.36 -4.57
C SER A 33 27.84 -0.10 -3.98
N PHE A 34 28.60 -1.16 -3.80
CA PHE A 34 30.02 -1.10 -3.49
C PHE A 34 30.78 -2.18 -4.25
N ASP A 35 32.06 -1.91 -4.52
CA ASP A 35 32.95 -2.86 -5.18
C ASP A 35 33.79 -3.61 -4.13
N VAL A 36 33.94 -4.91 -4.36
CA VAL A 36 34.95 -5.76 -3.71
C VAL A 36 36.02 -6.06 -4.74
N GLU A 37 37.28 -5.78 -4.42
CA GLU A 37 38.42 -6.01 -5.31
C GLU A 37 39.54 -6.77 -4.60
N ILE A 38 40.16 -7.71 -5.32
CA ILE A 38 41.42 -8.35 -4.90
C ILE A 38 42.55 -7.33 -5.12
N ALA A 39 43.01 -6.72 -4.04
CA ALA A 39 44.03 -5.67 -4.10
C ALA A 39 45.45 -6.22 -4.31
N ASP A 40 45.77 -7.36 -3.71
CA ASP A 40 47.10 -7.99 -3.76
C ASP A 40 46.99 -9.51 -3.54
N VAL A 41 48.01 -10.26 -3.98
CA VAL A 41 48.09 -11.71 -3.81
C VAL A 41 49.55 -12.14 -3.61
N GLU A 42 49.78 -13.01 -2.63
CA GLU A 42 51.08 -13.65 -2.40
C GLU A 42 51.01 -15.13 -2.76
N GLY A 43 52.00 -15.64 -3.51
CA GLY A 43 52.10 -17.06 -3.85
C GLY A 43 51.15 -17.55 -4.95
N ALA A 44 50.42 -16.64 -5.60
CA ALA A 44 49.52 -16.93 -6.73
C ALA A 44 49.53 -15.77 -7.75
N SER A 45 48.64 -15.86 -8.75
CA SER A 45 48.37 -14.77 -9.70
C SER A 45 46.88 -14.41 -9.68
N ILE A 46 46.57 -13.11 -9.81
CA ILE A 46 45.19 -12.63 -9.90
C ILE A 46 44.61 -13.01 -11.27
N GLY A 47 43.43 -13.67 -11.26
CA GLY A 47 42.68 -14.01 -12.48
C GLY A 47 41.86 -12.85 -13.03
N GLU A 48 41.11 -13.09 -14.11
CA GLU A 48 40.30 -12.07 -14.79
C GLU A 48 39.21 -11.47 -13.89
N ASN A 49 38.54 -12.30 -13.09
CA ASN A 49 37.46 -11.91 -12.19
C ASN A 49 37.99 -11.40 -10.85
N LYS A 50 38.68 -10.25 -10.87
CA LYS A 50 39.28 -9.64 -9.67
C LYS A 50 38.38 -8.66 -8.91
N ARG A 51 37.23 -8.30 -9.49
CA ARG A 51 36.28 -7.33 -8.94
C ARG A 51 34.87 -7.89 -8.98
N LEU A 52 34.12 -7.63 -7.91
CA LEU A 52 32.70 -7.93 -7.78
C LEU A 52 31.99 -6.65 -7.35
N THR A 53 31.01 -6.20 -8.13
CA THR A 53 30.07 -5.16 -7.69
C THR A 53 28.93 -5.82 -6.93
N VAL A 54 28.69 -5.36 -5.70
CA VAL A 54 27.59 -5.80 -4.86
C VAL A 54 26.59 -4.67 -4.77
N THR A 55 25.33 -4.96 -5.09
CA THR A 55 24.20 -4.02 -4.91
C THR A 55 23.35 -4.49 -3.74
N ILE A 56 23.20 -3.61 -2.76
CA ILE A 56 22.26 -3.73 -1.66
C ILE A 56 20.97 -3.08 -2.14
N LYS A 57 19.92 -3.89 -2.29
CA LYS A 57 18.57 -3.42 -2.56
C LYS A 57 17.90 -3.01 -1.27
N ASP A 58 17.22 -1.87 -1.31
CA ASP A 58 16.37 -1.43 -0.22
C ASP A 58 15.18 -2.39 -0.06
N ASN A 59 14.89 -2.76 1.18
CA ASN A 59 13.74 -3.60 1.54
C ASN A 59 12.68 -2.82 2.32
N ASP A 60 12.81 -1.50 2.39
CA ASP A 60 11.91 -0.59 3.10
C ASP A 60 10.98 0.17 2.13
N SER A 61 11.19 0.04 0.82
CA SER A 61 10.42 0.73 -0.24
C SER A 61 8.93 0.41 -0.26
N SER A 62 8.49 -0.62 0.48
CA SER A 62 7.11 -1.08 0.50
C SER A 62 6.53 -1.02 1.90
N PHE A 63 5.75 0.03 2.18
CA PHE A 63 4.91 0.09 3.37
C PHE A 63 3.74 -0.90 3.32
N TYR A 64 3.60 -1.69 2.26
CA TYR A 64 2.43 -2.53 1.97
C TYR A 64 1.99 -3.38 3.17
N GLU A 65 2.89 -4.14 3.77
CA GLU A 65 2.56 -5.02 4.90
C GLU A 65 2.14 -4.26 6.16
N THR A 66 2.65 -3.04 6.33
CA THR A 66 2.31 -2.18 7.47
C THR A 66 0.88 -1.65 7.41
N LEU A 67 0.22 -1.74 6.24
CA LEU A 67 -1.14 -1.29 6.04
C LEU A 67 -2.20 -2.29 6.53
N SER A 68 -1.80 -3.54 6.76
CA SER A 68 -2.69 -4.56 7.33
C SER A 68 -3.10 -4.18 8.76
N GLY A 69 -4.34 -4.49 9.12
CA GLY A 69 -4.87 -4.27 10.47
C GLY A 69 -6.19 -3.52 10.50
N THR A 70 -6.44 -2.86 11.63
CA THR A 70 -7.68 -2.12 11.89
C THR A 70 -7.43 -0.64 11.75
N TRP A 71 -8.30 0.00 10.98
CA TRP A 71 -8.29 1.43 10.71
C TRP A 71 -9.60 2.06 11.14
N ILE A 72 -9.57 3.34 11.50
CA ILE A 72 -10.78 4.16 11.64
C ILE A 72 -10.92 5.04 10.42
N PHE A 73 -11.98 4.83 9.65
CA PHE A 73 -12.37 5.71 8.56
C PHE A 73 -13.27 6.82 9.11
N THR A 74 -12.97 8.07 8.78
CA THR A 74 -13.75 9.24 9.15
C THR A 74 -14.04 10.12 7.94
N GLY A 75 -15.07 10.93 8.04
CA GLY A 75 -15.41 11.93 7.02
C GLY A 75 -16.71 12.64 7.34
N THR A 76 -17.21 13.41 6.38
CA THR A 76 -18.55 14.00 6.44
C THR A 76 -19.43 13.33 5.39
N ALA A 77 -20.60 12.83 5.80
CA ALA A 77 -21.52 12.10 4.94
C ALA A 77 -22.84 12.84 4.72
N SER A 78 -23.45 12.61 3.56
CA SER A 78 -24.85 12.95 3.26
C SER A 78 -25.51 11.73 2.63
N ALA A 79 -26.75 11.45 3.01
CA ALA A 79 -27.57 10.39 2.44
C ALA A 79 -29.00 10.91 2.25
N THR A 80 -30.01 10.04 2.28
CA THR A 80 -31.40 10.44 1.98
C THR A 80 -32.00 11.25 3.13
N ASN A 81 -31.79 10.82 4.37
CA ASN A 81 -32.43 11.42 5.55
C ASN A 81 -31.47 12.30 6.37
N VAL A 82 -30.17 12.31 6.03
CA VAL A 82 -29.14 13.06 6.73
C VAL A 82 -28.28 13.87 5.77
N SER A 83 -27.83 15.04 6.21
CA SER A 83 -27.03 15.96 5.40
C SER A 83 -25.86 16.49 6.22
N ASN A 84 -24.66 16.39 5.65
CA ASN A 84 -23.39 16.87 6.21
C ASN A 84 -23.13 16.46 7.67
N VAL A 85 -23.37 15.18 7.98
CA VAL A 85 -23.14 14.63 9.33
C VAL A 85 -21.73 14.02 9.41
N PRO A 86 -21.01 14.19 10.55
CA PRO A 86 -19.75 13.49 10.76
C PRO A 86 -19.99 11.98 10.87
N VAL A 87 -19.12 11.18 10.25
CA VAL A 87 -19.14 9.72 10.34
C VAL A 87 -17.77 9.19 10.77
N GLY A 88 -17.79 8.06 11.48
CA GLY A 88 -16.61 7.34 11.91
C GLY A 88 -16.93 5.86 12.07
N PHE A 89 -16.16 4.98 11.44
CA PHE A 89 -16.36 3.53 11.53
C PHE A 89 -15.04 2.77 11.36
N SER A 90 -15.01 1.57 11.93
CA SER A 90 -13.87 0.67 11.82
C SER A 90 -13.84 0.00 10.44
N VAL A 91 -12.64 -0.09 9.86
CA VAL A 91 -12.34 -0.79 8.62
C VAL A 91 -11.23 -1.79 8.91
N ARG A 92 -11.48 -3.06 8.59
CA ARG A 92 -10.44 -4.09 8.59
C ARG A 92 -9.78 -4.13 7.22
N VAL A 93 -8.47 -3.93 7.20
CA VAL A 93 -7.62 -3.97 6.00
C VAL A 93 -6.77 -5.23 6.06
N ASN A 94 -6.73 -6.00 4.97
CA ASN A 94 -5.85 -7.16 4.84
C ASN A 94 -4.99 -6.99 3.58
N THR A 95 -3.70 -7.28 3.72
CA THR A 95 -2.75 -7.43 2.62
C THR A 95 -2.88 -8.83 1.99
N ALA A 96 -2.46 -8.95 0.74
CA ALA A 96 -2.35 -10.23 0.06
C ALA A 96 -1.07 -10.96 0.51
N GLU A 97 -1.04 -12.28 0.32
CA GLU A 97 0.13 -13.09 0.64
C GLU A 97 1.27 -12.86 -0.37
N GLU A 98 2.51 -12.84 0.11
CA GLU A 98 3.72 -12.72 -0.71
C GLU A 98 3.76 -13.82 -1.79
N GLY A 99 4.07 -13.42 -3.03
CA GLY A 99 4.10 -14.32 -4.19
C GLY A 99 2.76 -14.47 -4.93
N THR A 100 1.69 -13.84 -4.46
CA THR A 100 0.43 -13.73 -5.22
C THR A 100 0.43 -12.53 -6.16
N GLU A 101 -0.37 -12.56 -7.23
CA GLU A 101 -0.52 -11.43 -8.16
C GLU A 101 -1.09 -10.15 -7.49
N ALA A 102 -1.72 -10.30 -6.32
CA ALA A 102 -2.27 -9.17 -5.58
C ALA A 102 -1.28 -8.54 -4.59
N TYR A 103 -0.16 -9.22 -4.32
CA TYR A 103 0.90 -8.73 -3.43
C TYR A 103 1.45 -7.41 -3.97
N GLU A 104 1.56 -6.39 -3.11
CA GLU A 104 1.98 -5.03 -3.48
C GLU A 104 1.13 -4.35 -4.57
N HIS A 105 -0.08 -4.86 -4.83
CA HIS A 105 -1.01 -4.27 -5.80
C HIS A 105 -2.37 -3.96 -5.19
N TYR A 106 -2.87 -4.82 -4.30
CA TYR A 106 -4.22 -4.65 -3.75
C TYR A 106 -4.28 -4.91 -2.25
N LEU A 107 -5.13 -4.15 -1.56
CA LEU A 107 -5.57 -4.39 -0.19
C LEU A 107 -7.06 -4.72 -0.21
N VAL A 108 -7.50 -5.64 0.66
CA VAL A 108 -8.93 -5.94 0.84
C VAL A 108 -9.42 -5.31 2.13
N CYS A 109 -10.33 -4.36 1.98
CA CYS A 109 -11.00 -3.66 3.07
C CYS A 109 -12.36 -4.29 3.35
N SER A 110 -12.78 -4.28 4.61
CA SER A 110 -14.10 -4.76 5.00
C SER A 110 -14.61 -4.03 6.24
N ASN A 111 -15.93 -3.91 6.33
CA ASN A 111 -16.59 -3.16 7.38
C ASN A 111 -18.09 -3.52 7.45
N LYS A 112 -18.67 -3.45 8.64
CA LYS A 112 -20.13 -3.59 8.85
C LYS A 112 -20.76 -2.21 9.05
N ASN A 113 -21.86 -1.94 8.35
CA ASN A 113 -22.67 -0.72 8.41
C ASN A 113 -21.89 0.59 8.16
N GLY A 114 -20.68 0.52 7.59
CA GLY A 114 -19.94 1.73 7.25
C GLY A 114 -20.58 2.43 6.07
N PHE A 115 -20.23 3.70 5.87
CA PHE A 115 -20.72 4.53 4.77
C PHE A 115 -22.23 4.82 4.69
N ASP A 116 -23.10 4.13 5.43
CA ASP A 116 -24.55 4.36 5.42
C ASP A 116 -25.03 5.13 6.66
N PRO A 117 -24.96 6.47 6.65
CA PRO A 117 -25.33 7.27 7.82
C PRO A 117 -26.84 7.30 8.08
N ASP A 118 -27.67 6.85 7.13
CA ASP A 118 -29.10 6.66 7.37
C ASP A 118 -29.35 5.44 8.29
N ASN A 119 -28.42 4.49 8.33
CA ASN A 119 -28.48 3.25 9.12
C ASN A 119 -29.81 2.51 8.97
N ASP A 120 -30.36 2.51 7.76
CA ASP A 120 -31.62 1.87 7.38
C ASP A 120 -31.42 0.42 6.92
N ILE A 121 -30.23 0.07 6.46
CA ILE A 121 -29.85 -1.28 6.02
C ILE A 121 -28.56 -1.71 6.73
N GLU A 122 -28.55 -2.94 7.25
CA GLU A 122 -27.33 -3.56 7.77
C GLU A 122 -26.43 -4.04 6.63
N TRP A 123 -25.63 -3.15 6.06
CA TRP A 123 -24.69 -3.49 5.01
C TRP A 123 -23.44 -4.20 5.53
N GLU A 124 -22.95 -5.15 4.74
CA GLU A 124 -21.58 -5.68 4.87
C GLU A 124 -20.80 -5.21 3.65
N PHE A 125 -19.83 -4.33 3.86
CA PHE A 125 -18.96 -3.81 2.80
C PHE A 125 -17.68 -4.62 2.71
N SER A 126 -17.28 -4.94 1.47
CA SER A 126 -15.97 -5.45 1.12
C SER A 126 -15.52 -4.81 -0.18
N TRP A 127 -14.39 -4.12 -0.16
CA TRP A 127 -13.86 -3.42 -1.33
C TRP A 127 -12.35 -3.54 -1.41
N ARG A 128 -11.81 -3.29 -2.60
CA ARG A 128 -10.37 -3.27 -2.83
C ARG A 128 -9.84 -1.85 -2.88
N LEU A 129 -8.64 -1.67 -2.32
CA LEU A 129 -7.80 -0.51 -2.60
C LEU A 129 -6.62 -0.96 -3.46
N HIS A 130 -6.34 -0.24 -4.53
CA HIS A 130 -5.08 -0.35 -5.25
C HIS A 130 -3.97 0.33 -4.45
N TYR A 131 -2.84 -0.36 -4.30
CA TYR A 131 -1.62 0.16 -3.68
C TYR A 131 -0.66 0.64 -4.77
N GLU A 132 -0.10 1.83 -4.58
CA GLU A 132 0.91 2.39 -5.48
C GLU A 132 1.98 3.08 -4.65
N TYR A 133 3.24 2.70 -4.87
CA TYR A 133 4.39 3.43 -4.38
C TYR A 133 5.03 4.19 -5.56
N ASP A 134 5.06 5.51 -5.45
CA ASP A 134 5.74 6.40 -6.38
C ASP A 134 7.16 6.64 -5.87
N SER A 135 8.15 6.04 -6.54
CA SER A 135 9.55 6.13 -6.16
C SER A 135 10.19 7.47 -6.50
N GLU A 136 9.64 8.24 -7.44
CA GLU A 136 10.19 9.56 -7.81
C GLU A 136 9.93 10.59 -6.72
N VAL A 137 8.74 10.57 -6.13
CA VAL A 137 8.37 11.47 -5.02
C VAL A 137 8.39 10.80 -3.66
N GLN A 138 8.73 9.51 -3.60
CA GLN A 138 8.79 8.68 -2.40
C GLN A 138 7.48 8.68 -1.60
N LYS A 139 6.34 8.53 -2.29
CA LYS A 139 5.01 8.56 -1.66
C LYS A 139 4.23 7.29 -1.94
N THR A 140 3.48 6.84 -0.93
CA THR A 140 2.54 5.74 -1.03
C THR A 140 1.13 6.28 -1.20
N TYR A 141 0.36 5.67 -2.09
CA TYR A 141 -1.01 6.04 -2.37
C TYR A 141 -1.93 4.83 -2.38
N LEU A 142 -3.15 5.05 -1.88
CA LEU A 142 -4.22 4.06 -1.86
C LEU A 142 -5.40 4.59 -2.66
N SER A 143 -5.93 3.78 -3.57
CA SER A 143 -6.99 4.21 -4.46
C SER A 143 -8.13 3.20 -4.50
N ILE A 144 -9.38 3.66 -4.47
CA ILE A 144 -10.52 2.77 -4.62
C ILE A 144 -10.52 2.14 -6.02
N VAL A 145 -10.72 0.83 -6.09
CA VAL A 145 -10.93 0.13 -7.37
C VAL A 145 -12.35 0.43 -7.88
N PRO A 146 -12.52 1.13 -9.01
CA PRO A 146 -13.84 1.51 -9.50
C PRO A 146 -14.56 0.33 -10.18
N GLY A 147 -15.88 0.42 -10.27
CA GLY A 147 -16.71 -0.49 -11.06
C GLY A 147 -17.03 -1.83 -10.41
N GLU A 148 -16.50 -2.11 -9.22
CA GLU A 148 -16.78 -3.32 -8.46
C GLU A 148 -18.01 -3.16 -7.55
N ASP A 149 -18.76 -4.25 -7.39
CA ASP A 149 -19.78 -4.34 -6.35
C ASP A 149 -19.09 -4.53 -5.00
N VAL A 150 -19.32 -3.58 -4.09
CA VAL A 150 -18.65 -3.52 -2.77
C VAL A 150 -19.56 -3.92 -1.61
N ALA A 151 -20.87 -4.01 -1.84
CA ALA A 151 -21.84 -4.54 -0.90
C ALA A 151 -23.07 -5.04 -1.67
N SER A 152 -23.84 -5.92 -1.05
CA SER A 152 -25.07 -6.46 -1.64
C SER A 152 -26.15 -6.66 -0.59
N TYR A 153 -27.41 -6.38 -0.97
CA TYR A 153 -28.59 -6.64 -0.15
C TYR A 153 -29.75 -7.06 -1.05
N GLY A 154 -30.04 -8.36 -1.08
CA GLY A 154 -31.01 -8.92 -2.01
C GLY A 154 -30.61 -8.64 -3.47
N PRO A 155 -31.48 -8.04 -4.31
CA PRO A 155 -31.16 -7.72 -5.70
C PRO A 155 -30.34 -6.44 -5.88
N TYR A 156 -30.03 -5.73 -4.78
CA TYR A 156 -29.32 -4.46 -4.83
C TYR A 156 -27.84 -4.65 -4.55
N THR A 157 -27.00 -3.89 -5.25
CA THR A 157 -25.57 -3.78 -4.95
C THR A 157 -25.16 -2.31 -4.78
N ILE A 158 -24.05 -2.08 -4.09
CA ILE A 158 -23.41 -0.77 -4.02
C ILE A 158 -22.13 -0.80 -4.85
N ARG A 159 -21.86 0.27 -5.60
CA ARG A 159 -20.55 0.52 -6.20
C ARG A 159 -20.03 1.89 -5.79
N PHE A 160 -18.72 1.96 -5.61
CA PHE A 160 -18.05 3.23 -5.33
C PHE A 160 -17.69 3.96 -6.62
N ARG A 161 -17.81 5.29 -6.57
CA ARG A 161 -17.35 6.17 -7.65
C ARG A 161 -16.81 7.48 -7.08
N ARG A 162 -15.75 7.99 -7.69
CA ARG A 162 -15.29 9.37 -7.47
C ARG A 162 -16.22 10.36 -8.15
N LEU A 163 -16.59 11.42 -7.44
CA LEU A 163 -17.15 12.63 -8.04
C LEU A 163 -16.21 13.81 -7.78
N ALA A 164 -15.57 14.28 -8.85
CA ALA A 164 -14.68 15.42 -8.86
C ALA A 164 -15.39 16.70 -8.36
N LEU A 165 -14.72 17.48 -7.51
CA LEU A 165 -15.13 18.83 -7.12
C LEU A 165 -14.32 19.92 -7.84
N ASP A 166 -13.20 19.52 -8.43
CA ASP A 166 -12.18 20.35 -9.06
C ASP A 166 -12.29 20.38 -10.59
N GLY A 167 -13.29 19.70 -11.17
CA GLY A 167 -13.44 19.55 -12.62
C GLY A 167 -12.48 18.55 -13.26
N SER A 168 -11.70 17.81 -12.46
CA SER A 168 -10.83 16.74 -12.93
C SER A 168 -11.62 15.59 -13.57
N THR A 169 -11.05 14.97 -14.60
CA THR A 169 -11.61 13.78 -15.26
C THR A 169 -11.16 12.46 -14.62
N SER A 170 -10.35 12.50 -13.54
CA SER A 170 -9.97 11.29 -12.81
C SER A 170 -11.20 10.59 -12.24
N ASP A 171 -11.29 9.29 -12.49
CA ASP A 171 -12.29 8.38 -11.91
C ASP A 171 -11.78 7.68 -10.64
N VAL A 172 -10.49 7.80 -10.36
CA VAL A 172 -9.80 7.15 -9.23
C VAL A 172 -9.91 8.01 -7.98
N TYR A 173 -10.63 7.53 -6.96
CA TYR A 173 -10.66 8.16 -5.63
C TYR A 173 -9.41 7.78 -4.84
N ARG A 174 -8.46 8.71 -4.73
CA ARG A 174 -7.10 8.47 -4.22
C ARG A 174 -6.87 9.12 -2.86
N GLY A 175 -6.10 8.44 -2.01
CA GLY A 175 -5.54 8.99 -0.79
C GLY A 175 -4.03 8.79 -0.71
N GLU A 176 -3.36 9.72 -0.04
CA GLU A 176 -1.92 9.67 0.25
C GLU A 176 -1.70 9.09 1.65
N TYR A 177 -0.80 8.11 1.77
CA TYR A 177 -0.43 7.50 3.04
C TYR A 177 0.80 8.22 3.64
N ASP A 178 0.67 8.61 4.90
CA ASP A 178 1.71 9.19 5.73
C ASP A 178 2.17 8.14 6.75
N ALA A 179 3.42 7.69 6.61
CA ALA A 179 4.00 6.63 7.45
C ALA A 179 4.32 7.08 8.89
N GLU A 180 4.57 8.38 9.12
CA GLU A 180 4.90 8.92 10.44
C GLU A 180 3.65 8.93 11.33
N THR A 181 2.55 9.42 10.78
CA THR A 181 1.26 9.52 11.47
C THR A 181 0.40 8.27 11.34
N LYS A 182 0.76 7.37 10.41
CA LYS A 182 -0.02 6.19 10.00
C LYS A 182 -1.43 6.56 9.56
N THR A 183 -1.53 7.58 8.71
CA THR A 183 -2.81 8.08 8.23
C THR A 183 -2.89 8.07 6.72
N VAL A 184 -4.10 7.92 6.19
CA VAL A 184 -4.40 8.11 4.78
C VAL A 184 -5.32 9.30 4.67
N THR A 185 -4.89 10.33 3.96
CA THR A 185 -5.72 11.50 3.66
C THR A 185 -6.21 11.40 2.22
N PHE A 186 -7.52 11.31 2.04
CA PHE A 186 -8.11 11.25 0.70
C PHE A 186 -8.19 12.65 0.08
N GLU A 187 -8.10 12.69 -1.24
CA GLU A 187 -8.18 13.90 -2.03
C GLU A 187 -9.48 14.69 -1.77
N ASN A 188 -9.48 15.96 -2.18
CA ASN A 188 -10.66 16.83 -2.08
C ASN A 188 -11.69 16.53 -3.19
N ALA A 189 -12.22 15.32 -3.18
CA ALA A 189 -13.31 14.86 -4.03
C ALA A 189 -14.40 14.20 -3.17
N ASN A 190 -15.53 13.91 -3.79
CA ASN A 190 -16.59 13.14 -3.15
C ASN A 190 -16.40 11.64 -3.45
N LEU A 191 -16.50 10.82 -2.41
CA LEU A 191 -16.75 9.39 -2.56
C LEU A 191 -18.25 9.15 -2.60
N ILE A 192 -18.73 8.57 -3.70
CA ILE A 192 -20.14 8.25 -3.90
C ILE A 192 -20.36 6.74 -3.79
N GLY A 193 -21.40 6.35 -3.05
CA GLY A 193 -21.97 5.00 -3.09
C GLY A 193 -23.27 5.02 -3.88
N ASP A 194 -23.23 4.52 -5.11
CA ASP A 194 -24.43 4.39 -5.95
C ASP A 194 -25.03 2.99 -5.72
N MET A 195 -26.34 2.94 -5.49
CA MET A 195 -27.08 1.68 -5.38
C MET A 195 -27.61 1.26 -6.74
N TYR A 196 -27.29 0.03 -7.14
CA TYR A 196 -27.68 -0.57 -8.41
C TYR A 196 -28.75 -1.65 -8.20
N LYS A 197 -29.54 -1.87 -9.25
CA LYS A 197 -30.40 -3.03 -9.42
C LYS A 197 -30.41 -3.40 -10.89
N ASP A 198 -30.19 -4.67 -11.21
CA ASP A 198 -30.15 -5.16 -12.60
C ASP A 198 -29.18 -4.36 -13.49
N GLY A 199 -28.04 -3.93 -12.92
CA GLY A 199 -27.01 -3.14 -13.60
C GLY A 199 -27.33 -1.66 -13.81
N LEU A 200 -28.49 -1.18 -13.34
CA LEU A 200 -28.91 0.21 -13.46
C LEU A 200 -28.84 0.92 -12.10
N ILE A 201 -28.30 2.15 -12.10
CA ILE A 201 -28.30 3.03 -10.93
C ILE A 201 -29.75 3.35 -10.55
N GLN A 202 -30.10 3.07 -9.29
CA GLN A 202 -31.40 3.40 -8.72
C GLN A 202 -31.34 4.74 -7.98
N ILE A 203 -30.31 4.92 -7.15
CA ILE A 203 -30.12 6.12 -6.33
C ILE A 203 -28.66 6.26 -5.90
N GLN A 204 -28.23 7.51 -5.71
CA GLN A 204 -27.05 7.80 -4.91
C GLN A 204 -27.36 7.55 -3.43
N LYS A 205 -26.91 6.43 -2.88
CA LYS A 205 -27.22 6.02 -1.51
C LYS A 205 -26.53 6.90 -0.48
N PHE A 206 -25.28 7.26 -0.73
CA PHE A 206 -24.54 8.19 0.11
C PHE A 206 -23.46 8.94 -0.68
N ARG A 207 -23.01 10.04 -0.09
CA ARG A 207 -21.84 10.83 -0.50
C ARG A 207 -21.01 11.14 0.72
N LEU A 208 -19.70 10.92 0.63
CA LEU A 208 -18.72 11.33 1.65
C LEU A 208 -17.72 12.33 1.07
N PHE A 209 -17.21 13.20 1.92
CA PHE A 209 -16.14 14.14 1.60
C PHE A 209 -15.27 14.41 2.83
N GLY A 210 -14.06 14.94 2.60
CA GLY A 210 -13.08 15.17 3.67
C GLY A 210 -12.72 13.87 4.39
N CYS A 211 -12.54 12.79 3.63
CA CYS A 211 -12.32 11.46 4.20
C CYS A 211 -10.87 11.26 4.66
N LYS A 212 -10.71 10.52 5.76
CA LYS A 212 -9.41 10.13 6.31
C LYS A 212 -9.49 8.72 6.88
N MET A 213 -8.39 7.97 6.83
CA MET A 213 -8.21 6.75 7.61
C MET A 213 -7.04 6.89 8.58
N GLU A 214 -7.18 6.37 9.79
CA GLU A 214 -6.12 6.31 10.81
C GLU A 214 -5.90 4.87 11.29
N HIS A 215 -4.66 4.39 11.26
CA HIS A 215 -4.32 3.03 11.70
C HIS A 215 -4.32 2.97 13.22
N ILE A 216 -5.06 2.01 13.80
CA ILE A 216 -5.17 1.87 15.25
C ILE A 216 -4.56 0.59 15.81
N ARG A 217 -4.48 -0.49 15.03
CA ARG A 217 -3.90 -1.77 15.48
C ARG A 217 -3.57 -2.72 14.35
#